data_AF-A0AAU1AWK0-F1
#
_entry.id   AF-A0AAU1AWK0-F1
#
_cell.length_a   1.000
_cell.length_b   1.000
_cell.length_c   1.000
_cell.angle_alpha   90.00
_cell.angle_beta   90.00
_cell.angle_gamma   90.00
#
_symmetry.space_group_name_H-M   'P 1'
#
loop_
_entity.id
_entity.type
_entity.pdbx_description
1 polymer ?
#
loop_
_entity_poly.entity_id
_entity_poly.type
_entity_poly.pdbx_seq_one_letter_code
_entity_poly.pdbx_strand_id
1 'polypeptide(L)'
;MNAPDTGPDTAPSTAAATALDVVVHHYEPVKAPLLREAVLPLARRAASEGLAAHVERHWLHGPHLRLRLRGPAGAVAATAERTAAELRARAASHPSRAAVDGHELLARAALAGRAELIPPPYGPLVPDNTVRVEPVDLSSLEALMGRDGVRLREDLLALGLPALEAGSAFLGERADTSAARVELVVAALAAHAAAHPEGLVGGHYSYVSHLEEFLVHEDADGRLRAAFDRRWEAAGGRISSLVGRIAGGGAAGWERDWANWSARAWRTAEERLRAGADFTGAPDEYRDRAAALDDRATAERWDRAARTRYSDFHRLLHRSDPQGAMWSRPDYLVFRACTNGLYRLLTVCDVRPVERYLAAHLVVRSVPELTGHRWQDRVDEVIAAAEGAR
;
A
#
# COMPACT_ATOMS: atom_id res chain seq x y z
N MET A 1 -58.50 -28.26 -25.06
CA MET A 1 -57.86 -26.94 -25.22
C MET A 1 -57.08 -26.69 -23.95
N ASN A 2 -55.77 -26.92 -24.03
CA ASN A 2 -54.83 -26.80 -22.92
C ASN A 2 -54.36 -25.35 -22.85
N ALA A 3 -54.59 -24.67 -21.72
CA ALA A 3 -53.89 -23.44 -21.38
C ALA A 3 -52.70 -23.81 -20.49
N PRO A 4 -51.48 -23.31 -20.77
CA PRO A 4 -50.31 -23.63 -19.98
C PRO A 4 -50.28 -22.82 -18.68
N ASP A 5 -49.95 -23.54 -17.61
CA ASP A 5 -49.69 -23.05 -16.26
C ASP A 5 -48.33 -22.33 -16.26
N THR A 6 -48.34 -21.00 -16.15
CA THR A 6 -47.13 -20.20 -16.02
C THR A 6 -46.71 -20.20 -14.55
N GLY A 7 -45.83 -21.15 -14.20
CA GLY A 7 -45.17 -21.17 -12.90
C GLY A 7 -44.34 -19.90 -12.64
N PRO A 8 -44.13 -19.52 -11.38
CA PRO A 8 -43.37 -18.33 -11.04
C PRO A 8 -41.89 -18.53 -11.41
N ASP A 9 -41.43 -17.67 -12.31
CA ASP A 9 -40.05 -17.44 -12.68
C ASP A 9 -39.26 -17.03 -11.43
N THR A 10 -38.63 -18.00 -10.77
CA THR A 10 -37.74 -17.73 -9.64
C THR A 10 -36.43 -17.18 -10.20
N ALA A 11 -36.37 -15.85 -10.30
CA ALA A 11 -35.12 -15.13 -10.47
C ALA A 11 -34.09 -15.68 -9.48
N PRO A 12 -32.86 -16.03 -9.91
CA PRO A 12 -31.84 -16.53 -9.00
C PRO A 12 -31.59 -15.46 -7.94
N SER A 13 -31.90 -15.80 -6.69
CA SER A 13 -31.50 -15.05 -5.52
C SER A 13 -30.01 -14.76 -5.63
N THR A 14 -29.65 -13.50 -5.85
CA THR A 14 -28.26 -13.04 -5.80
C THR A 14 -27.78 -13.19 -4.37
N ALA A 15 -27.28 -14.38 -4.04
CA ALA A 15 -26.68 -14.66 -2.74
C ALA A 15 -25.68 -13.54 -2.42
N ALA A 16 -25.86 -12.90 -1.26
CA ALA A 16 -25.01 -11.79 -0.84
C ALA A 16 -23.54 -12.21 -0.93
N ALA A 17 -22.73 -11.41 -1.63
CA ALA A 17 -21.31 -11.67 -1.74
C ALA A 17 -20.68 -11.71 -0.34
N THR A 18 -20.04 -12.81 -0.01
CA THR A 18 -19.37 -13.03 1.28
C THR A 18 -17.86 -12.88 1.09
N ALA A 19 -17.16 -12.51 2.17
CA ALA A 19 -15.71 -12.48 2.20
C ALA A 19 -15.16 -13.25 3.40
N LEU A 20 -14.10 -14.03 3.16
CA LEU A 20 -13.35 -14.76 4.18
C LEU A 20 -11.85 -14.46 4.02
N ASP A 21 -11.16 -14.38 5.15
CA ASP A 21 -9.71 -14.30 5.22
C ASP A 21 -9.14 -15.68 5.57
N VAL A 22 -8.19 -16.16 4.77
CA VAL A 22 -7.32 -17.29 5.14
C VAL A 22 -6.00 -16.72 5.64
N VAL A 23 -5.76 -16.85 6.94
CA VAL A 23 -4.66 -16.20 7.65
C VAL A 23 -3.61 -17.23 8.04
N VAL A 24 -2.35 -17.02 7.65
CA VAL A 24 -1.20 -17.84 8.07
C VAL A 24 -0.25 -17.01 8.92
N HIS A 25 -0.23 -17.29 10.23
CA HIS A 25 0.74 -16.74 11.17
C HIS A 25 2.08 -17.43 10.97
N HIS A 26 3.10 -16.64 10.64
CA HIS A 26 4.43 -17.12 10.29
C HIS A 26 5.45 -16.07 10.73
N TYR A 27 6.25 -16.36 11.75
CA TYR A 27 6.99 -15.32 12.48
C TYR A 27 8.35 -14.97 11.86
N GLU A 28 8.78 -15.69 10.82
CA GLU A 28 9.96 -15.27 10.05
C GLU A 28 9.85 -13.80 9.61
N PRO A 29 10.94 -13.01 9.79
CA PRO A 29 10.94 -11.60 9.44
C PRO A 29 10.78 -11.39 7.93
N VAL A 30 11.30 -12.32 7.12
CA VAL A 30 11.12 -12.36 5.66
C VAL A 30 10.12 -13.46 5.32
N LYS A 31 8.99 -13.09 4.72
CA LYS A 31 7.90 -14.02 4.36
C LYS A 31 7.91 -14.39 2.88
N ALA A 32 8.82 -13.82 2.10
CA ALA A 32 8.92 -14.00 0.66
C ALA A 32 8.87 -15.47 0.20
N PRO A 33 9.52 -16.46 0.86
CA PRO A 33 9.36 -17.87 0.47
C PRO A 33 7.92 -18.38 0.62
N LEU A 34 7.27 -18.11 1.76
CA LEU A 34 5.87 -18.49 1.98
C LEU A 34 4.93 -17.78 0.99
N LEU A 35 5.17 -16.49 0.74
CA LEU A 35 4.41 -15.70 -0.21
C LEU A 35 4.50 -16.29 -1.62
N ARG A 36 5.72 -16.49 -2.12
CA ARG A 36 6.02 -16.90 -3.49
C ARG A 36 5.61 -18.33 -3.79
N GLU A 37 5.91 -19.25 -2.88
CA GLU A 37 5.77 -20.69 -3.13
C GLU A 37 4.36 -21.21 -2.79
N ALA A 38 3.60 -20.51 -1.95
CA ALA A 38 2.30 -20.96 -1.49
C ALA A 38 1.19 -19.93 -1.67
N VAL A 39 1.32 -18.74 -1.09
CA VAL A 39 0.18 -17.79 -1.00
C VAL A 39 -0.20 -17.21 -2.37
N LEU A 40 0.77 -16.75 -3.18
CA LEU A 40 0.48 -16.19 -4.51
C LEU A 40 -0.09 -17.24 -5.48
N PRO A 41 0.45 -18.48 -5.58
CA PRO A 41 -0.16 -19.54 -6.37
C PRO A 41 -1.62 -19.81 -5.99
N LEU A 42 -1.95 -19.80 -4.69
CA LEU A 42 -3.32 -19.99 -4.19
C LEU A 42 -4.22 -18.81 -4.54
N ALA A 43 -3.73 -17.57 -4.39
CA ALA A 43 -4.47 -16.37 -4.77
C ALA A 43 -4.79 -16.35 -6.28
N ARG A 44 -3.82 -16.68 -7.13
CA ARG A 44 -4.02 -16.80 -8.59
C ARG A 44 -5.04 -17.88 -8.94
N ARG A 45 -4.99 -19.03 -8.26
CA ARG A 45 -5.97 -20.11 -8.45
C ARG A 45 -7.38 -19.62 -8.12
N ALA A 46 -7.56 -19.01 -6.95
CA ALA A 46 -8.86 -18.44 -6.56
C ALA A 46 -9.38 -17.39 -7.55
N ALA A 47 -8.49 -16.52 -8.05
CA ALA A 47 -8.83 -15.55 -9.08
C ALA A 47 -9.27 -16.22 -10.40
N SER A 48 -8.59 -17.29 -10.83
CA SER A 48 -8.97 -18.06 -12.02
C SER A 48 -10.29 -18.82 -11.87
N GLU A 49 -10.69 -19.12 -10.64
CA GLU A 49 -11.99 -19.71 -10.28
C GLU A 49 -13.11 -18.65 -10.19
N GLY A 50 -12.82 -17.39 -10.53
CA GLY A 50 -13.80 -16.30 -10.59
C GLY A 50 -14.05 -15.58 -9.26
N LEU A 51 -13.25 -15.85 -8.23
CA LEU A 51 -13.31 -15.10 -6.97
C LEU A 51 -12.45 -13.83 -7.05
N ALA A 52 -12.86 -12.78 -6.35
CA ALA A 52 -11.94 -11.69 -6.05
C ALA A 52 -10.97 -12.18 -4.96
N ALA A 53 -9.68 -12.12 -5.24
CA ALA A 53 -8.63 -12.57 -4.33
C ALA A 53 -7.53 -11.52 -4.24
N HIS A 54 -7.05 -11.25 -3.03
CA HIS A 54 -5.87 -10.41 -2.83
C HIS A 54 -5.10 -10.80 -1.57
N VAL A 55 -3.84 -10.40 -1.52
CA VAL A 55 -2.93 -10.75 -0.43
C VAL A 55 -2.59 -9.51 0.38
N GLU A 56 -2.58 -9.66 1.69
CA GLU A 56 -2.11 -8.65 2.62
C GLU A 56 -1.06 -9.24 3.57
N ARG A 57 -0.20 -8.37 4.08
CA ARG A 57 0.68 -8.67 5.21
C ARG A 57 0.25 -7.81 6.38
N HIS A 58 0.18 -8.40 7.56
CA HIS A 58 -0.25 -7.71 8.76
C HIS A 58 0.51 -8.20 10.00
N TRP A 59 0.39 -7.44 11.09
CA TRP A 59 1.15 -7.64 12.32
C TRP A 59 0.29 -7.85 13.57
N LEU A 60 -0.96 -7.37 13.55
CA LEU A 60 -1.87 -7.45 14.68
C LEU A 60 -2.07 -8.92 15.10
N HIS A 61 -1.92 -9.19 16.40
CA HIS A 61 -1.90 -10.53 16.99
C HIS A 61 -0.79 -11.47 16.48
N GLY A 62 0.27 -10.92 15.90
CA GLY A 62 1.46 -11.64 15.45
C GLY A 62 1.68 -11.52 13.92
N PRO A 63 2.94 -11.59 13.43
CA PRO A 63 3.24 -11.45 12.01
C PRO A 63 2.56 -12.52 11.13
N HIS A 64 1.83 -12.11 10.10
CA HIS A 64 1.10 -13.03 9.24
C HIS A 64 0.93 -12.55 7.79
N LEU A 65 0.60 -13.50 6.91
CA LEU A 65 0.00 -13.22 5.60
C LEU A 65 -1.49 -13.55 5.66
N ARG A 66 -2.27 -12.80 4.89
CA ARG A 66 -3.72 -12.97 4.76
C ARG A 66 -4.05 -13.05 3.27
N LEU A 67 -4.72 -14.12 2.86
CA LEU A 67 -5.37 -14.22 1.56
C LEU A 67 -6.86 -13.93 1.76
N ARG A 68 -7.32 -12.79 1.27
CA ARG A 68 -8.73 -12.43 1.28
C ARG A 68 -9.42 -12.99 0.05
N LEU A 69 -10.57 -13.62 0.24
CA LEU A 69 -11.43 -14.17 -0.81
C LEU A 69 -12.80 -13.52 -0.74
N ARG A 70 -13.34 -13.09 -1.87
CA ARG A 70 -14.69 -12.50 -1.96
C ARG A 70 -15.44 -12.98 -3.18
N GLY A 71 -16.70 -13.34 -3.01
CA GLY A 71 -17.55 -13.89 -4.07
C GLY A 71 -18.80 -14.60 -3.53
N PRO A 72 -19.41 -15.50 -4.32
CA PRO A 72 -20.56 -16.30 -3.87
C PRO A 72 -20.19 -17.14 -2.64
N ALA A 73 -21.05 -17.12 -1.61
CA ALA A 73 -20.75 -17.67 -0.29
C ALA A 73 -20.24 -19.13 -0.31
N GLY A 74 -20.92 -20.02 -1.07
CA GLY A 74 -20.51 -21.42 -1.19
C GLY A 74 -19.14 -21.60 -1.85
N ALA A 75 -18.84 -20.80 -2.88
CA ALA A 75 -17.55 -20.84 -3.58
C ALA A 75 -16.41 -20.31 -2.69
N VAL A 76 -16.66 -19.22 -1.95
CA VAL A 76 -15.72 -18.63 -1.00
C VAL A 76 -15.41 -19.60 0.14
N ALA A 77 -16.42 -20.18 0.78
CA ALA A 77 -16.23 -21.14 1.88
C ALA A 77 -15.43 -22.38 1.43
N ALA A 78 -15.81 -22.98 0.29
CA ALA A 78 -15.11 -24.14 -0.24
C ALA A 78 -13.64 -23.83 -0.60
N THR A 79 -13.38 -22.66 -1.19
CA THR A 79 -12.03 -22.24 -1.58
C THR A 79 -11.18 -21.89 -0.35
N ALA A 80 -11.77 -21.23 0.65
CA ALA A 80 -11.10 -20.89 1.90
C ALA A 80 -10.63 -22.14 2.65
N GLU A 81 -11.49 -23.17 2.76
CA GLU A 81 -11.12 -24.43 3.42
C GLU A 81 -10.01 -25.19 2.69
N ARG A 82 -10.09 -25.30 1.34
CA ARG A 82 -9.00 -25.90 0.54
C ARG A 82 -7.69 -25.14 0.71
N THR A 83 -7.75 -23.82 0.62
CA THR A 83 -6.59 -22.93 0.79
C THR A 83 -5.98 -23.09 2.18
N ALA A 84 -6.80 -23.12 3.23
CA ALA A 84 -6.34 -23.32 4.60
C ALA A 84 -5.67 -24.69 4.78
N ALA A 85 -6.22 -25.76 4.20
CA ALA A 85 -5.61 -27.08 4.23
C ALA A 85 -4.23 -27.11 3.56
N GLU A 86 -4.09 -26.51 2.37
CA GLU A 86 -2.81 -26.39 1.66
C GLU A 86 -1.79 -25.56 2.46
N LEU A 87 -2.20 -24.45 3.06
CA LEU A 87 -1.33 -23.63 3.90
C LEU A 87 -0.94 -24.33 5.22
N ARG A 88 -1.82 -25.12 5.82
CA ARG A 88 -1.49 -25.96 7.00
C ARG A 88 -0.44 -27.00 6.64
N ALA A 89 -0.59 -27.68 5.51
CA ALA A 89 0.41 -28.63 5.01
C ALA A 89 1.76 -27.95 4.73
N ARG A 90 1.73 -26.73 4.16
CA ARG A 90 2.93 -25.91 3.97
C ARG A 90 3.59 -25.53 5.30
N ALA A 91 2.82 -25.02 6.26
CA ALA A 91 3.34 -24.65 7.58
C ALA A 91 3.92 -25.86 8.35
N ALA A 92 3.34 -27.05 8.18
CA ALA A 92 3.87 -28.28 8.79
C ALA A 92 5.18 -28.74 8.13
N SER A 93 5.30 -28.65 6.81
CA SER A 93 6.50 -29.09 6.07
C SER A 93 7.63 -28.07 6.10
N HIS A 94 7.30 -26.78 6.21
CA HIS A 94 8.25 -25.66 6.21
C HIS A 94 7.86 -24.65 7.30
N PRO A 95 7.94 -25.06 8.58
CA PRO A 95 7.56 -24.18 9.68
C PRO A 95 8.54 -23.00 9.78
N SER A 96 8.02 -21.84 10.14
CA SER A 96 8.78 -20.75 10.74
C SER A 96 9.59 -21.30 11.92
N ARG A 97 10.86 -20.93 11.97
CA ARG A 97 11.79 -21.27 13.05
C ARG A 97 12.26 -20.04 13.80
N ALA A 98 11.59 -18.91 13.58
CA ALA A 98 11.93 -17.65 14.19
C ALA A 98 11.86 -17.79 15.72
N ALA A 99 13.01 -17.60 16.38
CA ALA A 99 13.08 -17.52 17.83
C ALA A 99 12.67 -16.10 18.24
N VAL A 100 11.38 -15.89 18.47
CA VAL A 100 10.83 -14.56 18.80
C VAL A 100 10.26 -14.54 20.21
N ASP A 101 10.66 -13.54 20.98
CA ASP A 101 10.06 -13.23 22.27
C ASP A 101 8.68 -12.56 22.07
N GLY A 102 7.65 -13.11 22.72
CA GLY A 102 6.29 -12.58 22.69
C GLY A 102 6.21 -11.14 23.23
N HIS A 103 7.03 -10.79 24.22
CA HIS A 103 7.08 -9.41 24.73
C HIS A 103 7.63 -8.44 23.69
N GLU A 104 8.68 -8.83 22.98
CA GLU A 104 9.24 -8.02 21.89
C GLU A 104 8.23 -7.81 20.75
N LEU A 105 7.48 -8.86 20.39
CA LEU A 105 6.42 -8.75 19.38
C LEU A 105 5.31 -7.79 19.80
N LEU A 106 4.88 -7.84 21.06
CA LEU A 106 3.86 -6.92 21.58
C LEU A 106 4.37 -5.47 21.63
N ALA A 107 5.65 -5.26 21.96
CA ALA A 107 6.26 -3.93 21.92
C ALA A 107 6.33 -3.37 20.49
N ARG A 108 6.70 -4.22 19.51
CA ARG A 108 6.67 -3.86 18.07
C ARG A 108 5.24 -3.61 17.59
N ALA A 109 4.27 -4.38 18.06
CA ALA A 109 2.85 -4.19 17.76
C ALA A 109 2.34 -2.84 18.30
N ALA A 110 2.77 -2.43 19.50
CA ALA A 110 2.41 -1.11 20.04
C ALA A 110 3.01 0.05 19.23
N LEU A 111 4.25 -0.09 18.74
CA LEU A 111 4.87 0.88 17.83
C LEU A 111 4.10 0.96 16.50
N ALA A 112 3.76 -0.19 15.91
CA ALA A 112 3.00 -0.26 14.67
C ALA A 112 1.57 0.26 14.84
N GLY A 113 0.92 -0.01 15.97
CA GLY A 113 -0.41 0.51 16.32
C GLY A 113 -0.44 2.03 16.37
N ARG A 114 0.58 2.66 16.95
CA ARG A 114 0.73 4.12 16.90
C ARG A 114 0.95 4.64 15.48
N ALA A 115 1.80 3.98 14.70
CA ALA A 115 2.10 4.39 13.33
C ALA A 115 0.91 4.23 12.37
N GLU A 116 0.05 3.23 12.57
CA GLU A 116 -1.09 2.90 11.70
C GLU A 116 -2.46 3.29 12.29
N LEU A 117 -2.49 3.96 13.45
CA LEU A 117 -3.71 4.33 14.17
C LEU A 117 -4.63 3.14 14.49
N ILE A 118 -4.02 2.02 14.92
CA ILE A 118 -4.72 0.82 15.35
C ILE A 118 -4.60 0.74 16.88
N PRO A 119 -5.71 0.92 17.64
CA PRO A 119 -5.66 0.86 19.10
C PRO A 119 -5.49 -0.58 19.62
N PRO A 120 -5.06 -0.74 20.90
CA PRO A 120 -5.06 -2.04 21.58
C PRO A 120 -6.49 -2.62 21.72
N PRO A 121 -6.63 -3.92 22.05
CA PRO A 121 -5.59 -4.86 22.48
C PRO A 121 -4.79 -5.48 21.33
N TYR A 122 -3.46 -5.56 21.48
CA TYR A 122 -2.57 -6.22 20.52
C TYR A 122 -2.38 -7.72 20.79
N GLY A 123 -2.70 -8.15 22.02
CA GLY A 123 -2.65 -9.55 22.46
C GLY A 123 -4.04 -10.13 22.75
N PRO A 124 -4.14 -11.45 22.97
CA PRO A 124 -3.04 -12.43 22.93
C PRO A 124 -2.50 -12.62 21.51
N LEU A 125 -1.22 -13.00 21.40
CA LEU A 125 -0.62 -13.37 20.13
C LEU A 125 -1.17 -14.73 19.66
N VAL A 126 -1.44 -14.87 18.37
CA VAL A 126 -1.75 -16.16 17.76
C VAL A 126 -0.44 -16.93 17.61
N PRO A 127 -0.38 -18.22 18.02
CA PRO A 127 0.85 -19.00 17.93
C PRO A 127 1.42 -19.04 16.50
N ASP A 128 2.75 -19.05 16.41
CA ASP A 128 3.45 -19.21 15.14
C ASP A 128 3.03 -20.51 14.41
N ASN A 129 3.16 -20.54 13.09
CA ASN A 129 2.77 -21.65 12.22
C ASN A 129 1.28 -22.03 12.25
N THR A 130 0.41 -21.12 12.72
CA THR A 130 -1.04 -21.34 12.77
C THR A 130 -1.73 -20.82 11.52
N VAL A 131 -2.70 -21.58 11.00
CA VAL A 131 -3.57 -21.18 9.88
C VAL A 131 -5.03 -21.14 10.32
N ARG A 132 -5.69 -20.00 10.08
CA ARG A 132 -7.09 -19.74 10.43
C ARG A 132 -7.91 -19.34 9.20
N VAL A 133 -9.21 -19.63 9.25
CA VAL A 133 -10.21 -19.08 8.34
C VAL A 133 -11.10 -18.18 9.18
N GLU A 134 -11.22 -16.91 8.80
CA GLU A 134 -11.89 -15.88 9.60
C GLU A 134 -12.87 -15.08 8.74
N PRO A 135 -14.03 -14.67 9.29
CA PRO A 135 -14.90 -13.71 8.62
C PRO A 135 -14.19 -12.37 8.48
N VAL A 136 -14.44 -11.68 7.37
CA VAL A 136 -13.88 -10.35 7.12
C VAL A 136 -14.68 -9.29 7.87
N ASP A 137 -14.01 -8.53 8.74
CA ASP A 137 -14.54 -7.29 9.31
C ASP A 137 -13.84 -6.08 8.66
N LEU A 138 -14.64 -5.23 8.03
CA LEU A 138 -14.21 -4.00 7.36
C LEU A 138 -14.67 -2.74 8.09
N SER A 139 -15.47 -2.86 9.15
CA SER A 139 -16.15 -1.73 9.81
C SER A 139 -15.17 -0.62 10.22
N SER A 140 -14.07 -1.01 10.87
CA SER A 140 -13.01 -0.09 11.28
C SER A 140 -12.37 0.63 10.08
N LEU A 141 -12.16 -0.06 8.96
CA LEU A 141 -11.57 0.57 7.78
C LEU A 141 -12.58 1.45 7.02
N GLU A 142 -13.84 1.04 6.98
CA GLU A 142 -14.95 1.82 6.40
C GLU A 142 -15.16 3.13 7.16
N ALA A 143 -15.02 3.14 8.48
CA ALA A 143 -15.08 4.38 9.28
C ALA A 143 -13.98 5.38 8.87
N LEU A 144 -12.77 4.91 8.54
CA LEU A 144 -11.65 5.78 8.16
C LEU A 144 -11.69 6.25 6.71
N MET A 145 -12.02 5.35 5.79
CA MET A 145 -11.84 5.54 4.35
C MET A 145 -13.14 5.70 3.58
N GLY A 146 -14.29 5.45 4.22
CA GLY A 146 -15.57 5.26 3.55
C GLY A 146 -15.62 3.93 2.80
N ARG A 147 -16.85 3.49 2.47
CA ARG A 147 -17.09 2.24 1.73
C ARG A 147 -16.43 2.23 0.35
N ASP A 148 -16.50 3.35 -0.35
CA ASP A 148 -15.90 3.50 -1.69
C ASP A 148 -14.37 3.41 -1.65
N GLY A 149 -13.75 4.06 -0.67
CA GLY A 149 -12.30 3.96 -0.44
C GLY A 149 -11.86 2.54 -0.07
N VAL A 150 -12.61 1.85 0.79
CA VAL A 150 -12.34 0.43 1.12
C VAL A 150 -12.48 -0.46 -0.11
N ARG A 151 -13.55 -0.28 -0.88
CA ARG A 151 -13.78 -1.08 -2.08
C ARG A 151 -12.71 -0.84 -3.15
N LEU A 152 -12.33 0.41 -3.39
CA LEU A 152 -11.22 0.73 -4.28
C LEU A 152 -9.92 0.08 -3.79
N ARG A 153 -9.60 0.17 -2.49
CA ARG A 153 -8.43 -0.48 -1.91
C ARG A 153 -8.39 -1.98 -2.21
N GLU A 154 -9.47 -2.72 -1.95
CA GLU A 154 -9.52 -4.16 -2.24
C GLU A 154 -9.31 -4.44 -3.72
N ASP A 155 -9.95 -3.67 -4.60
CA ASP A 155 -9.83 -3.86 -6.05
C ASP A 155 -8.40 -3.53 -6.56
N LEU A 156 -7.74 -2.52 -5.98
CA LEU A 156 -6.33 -2.20 -6.29
C LEU A 156 -5.36 -3.28 -5.82
N LEU A 157 -5.62 -3.92 -4.67
CA LEU A 157 -4.82 -5.02 -4.16
C LEU A 157 -5.02 -6.29 -5.00
N ALA A 158 -6.26 -6.60 -5.40
CA ALA A 158 -6.56 -7.71 -6.30
C ALA A 158 -5.92 -7.49 -7.69
N LEU A 159 -5.98 -6.27 -8.21
CA LEU A 159 -5.30 -5.87 -9.43
C LEU A 159 -3.78 -6.07 -9.36
N GLY A 160 -3.21 -6.01 -8.15
CA GLY A 160 -1.77 -6.13 -7.87
C GLY A 160 -1.20 -7.55 -7.94
N LEU A 161 -2.02 -8.59 -8.05
CA LEU A 161 -1.53 -9.98 -8.02
C LEU A 161 -0.41 -10.26 -9.05
N PRO A 162 -0.51 -9.88 -10.34
CA PRO A 162 0.58 -10.11 -11.29
C PRO A 162 1.88 -9.37 -10.92
N ALA A 163 1.76 -8.13 -10.40
CA ALA A 163 2.93 -7.35 -9.97
C ALA A 163 3.61 -7.98 -8.74
N LEU A 164 2.83 -8.55 -7.82
CA LEU A 164 3.35 -9.31 -6.68
C LEU A 164 4.07 -10.59 -7.13
N GLU A 165 3.50 -11.34 -8.08
CA GLU A 165 4.14 -12.54 -8.64
C GLU A 165 5.47 -12.21 -9.31
N ALA A 166 5.48 -11.22 -10.22
CA ALA A 166 6.67 -10.80 -10.93
C ALA A 166 7.74 -10.22 -10.00
N GLY A 167 7.32 -9.37 -9.05
CA GLY A 167 8.19 -8.76 -8.05
C GLY A 167 8.79 -9.80 -7.09
N SER A 168 7.99 -10.74 -6.62
CA SER A 168 8.46 -11.80 -5.71
C SER A 168 9.42 -12.77 -6.42
N ALA A 169 9.17 -13.09 -7.69
CA ALA A 169 10.11 -13.86 -8.51
C ALA A 169 11.47 -13.14 -8.64
N PHE A 170 11.44 -11.86 -9.03
CA PHE A 170 12.64 -11.01 -9.13
C PHE A 170 13.44 -10.97 -7.82
N LEU A 171 12.75 -10.83 -6.68
CA LEU A 171 13.39 -10.75 -5.37
C LEU A 171 14.09 -12.05 -5.00
N GLY A 172 13.43 -13.20 -5.20
CA GLY A 172 14.05 -14.45 -4.81
C GLY A 172 15.11 -14.97 -5.79
N GLU A 173 15.14 -14.52 -7.05
CA GLU A 173 16.34 -14.65 -7.92
C GLU A 173 17.55 -13.90 -7.35
N ARG A 174 17.31 -12.89 -6.51
CA ARG A 174 18.33 -12.04 -5.86
C ARG A 174 18.40 -12.27 -4.34
N ALA A 175 18.01 -13.47 -3.91
CA ALA A 175 18.06 -13.92 -2.52
C ALA A 175 17.41 -12.95 -1.51
N ASP A 176 16.36 -12.24 -1.94
CA ASP A 176 15.57 -11.34 -1.10
C ASP A 176 16.41 -10.30 -0.34
N THR A 177 17.48 -9.81 -0.98
CA THR A 177 18.38 -8.83 -0.36
C THR A 177 17.72 -7.45 -0.24
N SER A 178 18.18 -6.65 0.72
CA SER A 178 17.72 -5.26 0.89
C SER A 178 17.98 -4.41 -0.37
N ALA A 179 19.10 -4.64 -1.06
CA ALA A 179 19.43 -3.96 -2.30
C ALA A 179 18.41 -4.29 -3.42
N ALA A 180 18.04 -5.57 -3.57
CA ALA A 180 17.01 -5.98 -4.53
C ALA A 180 15.64 -5.38 -4.19
N ARG A 181 15.25 -5.31 -2.91
CA ARG A 181 14.01 -4.63 -2.52
C ARG A 181 14.02 -3.15 -2.86
N VAL A 182 15.13 -2.44 -2.64
CA VAL A 182 15.24 -1.03 -3.04
C VAL A 182 15.15 -0.88 -4.56
N GLU A 183 15.78 -1.75 -5.35
CA GLU A 183 15.68 -1.76 -6.81
C GLU A 183 14.24 -1.99 -7.29
N LEU A 184 13.54 -2.97 -6.69
CA LEU A 184 12.12 -3.22 -6.94
C LEU A 184 11.27 -1.98 -6.69
N VAL A 185 11.48 -1.31 -5.55
CA VAL A 185 10.71 -0.12 -5.20
C VAL A 185 11.04 1.04 -6.15
N VAL A 186 12.30 1.27 -6.52
CA VAL A 186 12.67 2.32 -7.48
C VAL A 186 11.96 2.12 -8.81
N ALA A 187 11.94 0.89 -9.35
CA ALA A 187 11.24 0.60 -10.59
C ALA A 187 9.72 0.81 -10.47
N ALA A 188 9.12 0.33 -9.38
CA ALA A 188 7.69 0.47 -9.13
C ALA A 188 7.27 1.93 -8.95
N LEU A 189 8.06 2.75 -8.24
CA LEU A 189 7.83 4.18 -8.09
C LEU A 189 8.04 4.93 -9.41
N ALA A 190 9.05 4.58 -10.21
CA ALA A 190 9.24 5.17 -11.53
C ALA A 190 8.05 4.90 -12.46
N ALA A 191 7.59 3.65 -12.49
CA ALA A 191 6.43 3.25 -13.28
C ALA A 191 5.13 3.92 -12.79
N HIS A 192 4.97 4.05 -11.47
CA HIS A 192 3.81 4.70 -10.87
C HIS A 192 3.76 6.20 -11.12
N ALA A 193 4.90 6.89 -11.00
CA ALA A 193 4.99 8.30 -11.36
C ALA A 193 4.73 8.52 -12.85
N ALA A 194 5.22 7.64 -13.72
CA ALA A 194 4.99 7.73 -15.16
C ALA A 194 3.51 7.55 -15.56
N ALA A 195 2.71 6.87 -14.74
CA ALA A 195 1.27 6.73 -14.96
C ALA A 195 0.46 8.00 -14.61
N HIS A 196 1.07 8.97 -13.93
CA HIS A 196 0.45 10.27 -13.67
C HIS A 196 0.27 11.04 -15.01
N PRO A 197 -0.80 11.83 -15.21
CA PRO A 197 -1.02 12.60 -16.45
C PRO A 197 0.13 13.56 -16.81
N GLU A 198 0.78 14.14 -15.81
CA GLU A 198 1.98 14.98 -15.96
C GLU A 198 3.30 14.17 -15.89
N GLY A 199 3.22 12.85 -16.02
CA GLY A 199 4.35 11.92 -15.96
C GLY A 199 5.16 12.04 -14.68
N LEU A 200 6.46 11.82 -14.81
CA LEU A 200 7.41 11.84 -13.68
C LEU A 200 7.39 13.16 -12.89
N VAL A 201 7.17 14.29 -13.55
CA VAL A 201 7.10 15.61 -12.91
C VAL A 201 5.88 15.72 -11.98
N GLY A 202 4.69 15.32 -12.41
CA GLY A 202 3.53 15.37 -11.50
C GLY A 202 3.59 14.28 -10.42
N GLY A 203 3.95 13.06 -10.81
CA GLY A 203 3.88 11.91 -9.91
C GLY A 203 4.86 11.94 -8.72
N HIS A 204 6.00 12.62 -8.84
CA HIS A 204 7.02 12.59 -7.78
C HIS A 204 6.68 13.44 -6.55
N TYR A 205 5.73 14.39 -6.62
CA TYR A 205 5.37 15.24 -5.48
C TYR A 205 4.85 14.44 -4.29
N SER A 206 4.11 13.35 -4.53
CA SER A 206 3.67 12.45 -3.47
C SER A 206 4.85 11.78 -2.75
N TYR A 207 5.95 11.54 -3.46
CA TYR A 207 7.15 10.92 -2.89
C TYR A 207 7.92 11.94 -2.05
N VAL A 208 8.02 13.19 -2.51
CA VAL A 208 8.59 14.29 -1.73
C VAL A 208 7.80 14.46 -0.42
N SER A 209 6.47 14.55 -0.52
CA SER A 209 5.58 14.67 0.65
C SER A 209 5.81 13.53 1.65
N HIS A 210 5.73 12.27 1.23
CA HIS A 210 5.92 11.14 2.16
C HIS A 210 7.33 11.05 2.74
N LEU A 211 8.37 11.32 1.94
CA LEU A 211 9.76 11.29 2.39
C LEU A 211 10.03 12.39 3.42
N GLU A 212 9.63 13.62 3.14
CA GLU A 212 9.87 14.76 4.01
C GLU A 212 9.04 14.65 5.31
N GLU A 213 7.83 14.09 5.25
CA GLU A 213 7.05 13.75 6.43
C GLU A 213 7.72 12.66 7.29
N PHE A 214 8.33 11.66 6.67
CA PHE A 214 9.07 10.64 7.42
C PHE A 214 10.30 11.23 8.10
N LEU A 215 11.12 11.98 7.37
CA LEU A 215 12.37 12.52 7.89
C LEU A 215 12.14 13.55 9.00
N VAL A 216 11.08 14.39 8.91
CA VAL A 216 10.81 15.36 9.99
C VAL A 216 10.46 14.68 11.32
N HIS A 217 9.94 13.45 11.31
CA HIS A 217 9.57 12.72 12.52
C HIS A 217 10.65 11.72 12.98
N GLU A 218 11.32 11.05 12.04
CA GLU A 218 12.19 9.91 12.31
C GLU A 218 13.69 10.23 12.18
N ASP A 219 14.06 11.41 11.64
CA ASP A 219 15.45 11.80 11.35
C ASP A 219 15.85 13.11 12.06
N ALA A 220 15.62 13.18 13.37
CA ALA A 220 15.87 14.40 14.15
C ALA A 220 17.33 14.89 14.11
N ASP A 221 18.29 14.00 13.85
CA ASP A 221 19.73 14.31 13.79
C ASP A 221 20.30 14.32 12.37
N GLY A 222 19.46 14.11 11.34
CA GLY A 222 19.85 14.15 9.94
C GLY A 222 20.70 12.96 9.45
N ARG A 223 20.94 11.94 10.30
CA ARG A 223 21.79 10.78 9.93
C ARG A 223 21.16 9.93 8.82
N LEU A 224 19.83 9.79 8.79
CA LEU A 224 19.14 9.03 7.74
C LEU A 224 19.24 9.74 6.40
N ARG A 225 18.97 11.05 6.35
CA ARG A 225 19.13 11.84 5.12
C ARG A 225 20.56 11.76 4.60
N ALA A 226 21.56 11.96 5.47
CA ALA A 226 22.96 11.84 5.08
C ALA A 226 23.32 10.43 4.55
N ALA A 227 22.70 9.37 5.09
CA ALA A 227 22.86 8.01 4.57
C ALA A 227 22.22 7.82 3.19
N PHE A 228 21.05 8.41 2.96
CA PHE A 228 20.40 8.40 1.65
C PHE A 228 21.22 9.17 0.61
N ASP A 229 21.78 10.33 0.98
CA ASP A 229 22.67 11.11 0.12
C ASP A 229 23.92 10.31 -0.26
N ARG A 230 24.58 9.64 0.69
CA ARG A 230 25.73 8.77 0.37
C ARG A 230 25.35 7.65 -0.61
N ARG A 231 24.13 7.11 -0.49
CA ARG A 231 23.65 6.08 -1.41
C ARG A 231 23.38 6.66 -2.80
N TRP A 232 22.85 7.88 -2.87
CA TRP A 232 22.70 8.62 -4.11
C TRP A 232 24.06 8.84 -4.78
N GLU A 233 25.06 9.37 -4.08
CA GLU A 233 26.40 9.59 -4.68
C GLU A 233 27.01 8.29 -5.25
N ALA A 234 26.77 7.15 -4.59
CA ALA A 234 27.30 5.86 -5.03
C ALA A 234 26.53 5.20 -6.20
N ALA A 235 25.29 5.61 -6.48
CA ALA A 235 24.41 4.90 -7.40
C ALA A 235 23.55 5.77 -8.32
N GLY A 236 23.59 7.10 -8.16
CA GLY A 236 22.67 8.06 -8.78
C GLY A 236 22.56 7.88 -10.28
N GLY A 237 23.67 7.87 -11.01
CA GLY A 237 23.64 7.69 -12.47
C GLY A 237 22.96 6.38 -12.94
N ARG A 238 23.14 5.27 -12.21
CA ARG A 238 22.44 4.00 -12.52
C ARG A 238 20.95 4.10 -12.20
N ILE A 239 20.59 4.75 -11.09
CA ILE A 239 19.21 4.98 -10.69
C ILE A 239 18.51 5.90 -11.70
N SER A 240 19.09 7.05 -12.06
CA SER A 240 18.54 7.98 -13.05
C SER A 240 18.35 7.29 -14.40
N SER A 241 19.28 6.44 -14.83
CA SER A 241 19.13 5.63 -16.05
C SER A 241 17.94 4.67 -15.97
N LEU A 242 17.75 3.98 -14.83
CA LEU A 242 16.62 3.08 -14.59
C LEU A 242 15.29 3.85 -14.60
N VAL A 243 15.21 4.94 -13.84
CA VAL A 243 14.01 5.79 -13.72
C VAL A 243 13.65 6.38 -15.07
N GLY A 244 14.61 6.96 -15.79
CA GLY A 244 14.41 7.53 -17.12
C GLY A 244 13.95 6.49 -18.15
N ARG A 245 14.55 5.29 -18.15
CA ARG A 245 14.13 4.19 -19.01
C ARG A 245 12.67 3.80 -18.77
N ILE A 246 12.28 3.58 -17.51
CA ILE A 246 10.92 3.16 -17.16
C ILE A 246 9.92 4.27 -17.46
N ALA A 247 10.23 5.51 -17.07
CA ALA A 247 9.36 6.67 -17.32
C ALA A 247 9.18 6.96 -18.82
N GLY A 248 10.19 6.65 -19.64
CA GLY A 248 10.12 6.71 -21.11
C GLY A 248 9.42 5.51 -21.77
N GLY A 249 8.75 4.63 -21.00
CA GLY A 249 8.03 3.46 -21.53
C GLY A 249 8.89 2.21 -21.76
N GLY A 250 10.16 2.22 -21.33
CA GLY A 250 11.11 1.12 -21.49
C GLY A 250 11.09 0.07 -20.37
N ALA A 251 9.99 -0.06 -19.62
CA ALA A 251 9.83 -1.10 -18.61
C ALA A 251 9.90 -2.50 -19.25
N ALA A 252 10.70 -3.39 -18.67
CA ALA A 252 10.95 -4.73 -19.22
C ALA A 252 10.86 -5.83 -18.16
N GLY A 253 10.60 -7.06 -18.59
CA GLY A 253 10.48 -8.21 -17.70
C GLY A 253 9.42 -7.97 -16.61
N TRP A 254 9.82 -8.16 -15.35
CA TRP A 254 8.98 -7.96 -14.17
C TRP A 254 8.53 -6.50 -13.97
N GLU A 255 9.27 -5.52 -14.48
CA GLU A 255 8.93 -4.09 -14.35
C GLU A 255 7.61 -3.77 -15.08
N ARG A 256 7.29 -4.52 -16.15
CA ARG A 256 6.06 -4.33 -16.94
C ARG A 256 4.81 -4.58 -16.12
N ASP A 257 4.83 -5.55 -15.21
CA ASP A 257 3.65 -5.86 -14.39
C ASP A 257 3.36 -4.74 -13.39
N TRP A 258 4.40 -4.08 -12.88
CA TRP A 258 4.26 -2.86 -12.07
C TRP A 258 3.76 -1.67 -12.88
N ALA A 259 4.29 -1.45 -14.09
CA ALA A 259 3.80 -0.41 -14.99
C ALA A 259 2.33 -0.63 -15.40
N ASN A 260 1.96 -1.86 -15.74
CA ASN A 260 0.60 -2.26 -16.04
C ASN A 260 -0.33 -2.05 -14.85
N TRP A 261 0.12 -2.42 -13.64
CA TRP A 261 -0.63 -2.18 -12.42
C TRP A 261 -0.88 -0.68 -12.23
N SER A 262 0.14 0.17 -12.30
CA SER A 262 0.00 1.62 -12.10
C SER A 262 -0.95 2.27 -13.10
N ALA A 263 -0.84 1.94 -14.39
CA ALA A 263 -1.72 2.46 -15.43
C ALA A 263 -3.18 1.99 -15.27
N ARG A 264 -3.39 0.74 -14.83
CA ARG A 264 -4.74 0.22 -14.55
C ARG A 264 -5.32 0.80 -13.24
N ALA A 265 -4.49 0.95 -12.21
CA ALA A 265 -4.87 1.53 -10.94
C ALA A 265 -5.41 2.95 -11.12
N TRP A 266 -4.69 3.79 -11.90
CA TRP A 266 -5.15 5.13 -12.25
C TRP A 266 -6.53 5.09 -12.90
N ARG A 267 -6.68 4.34 -13.99
CA ARG A 267 -7.95 4.24 -14.73
C ARG A 267 -9.10 3.77 -13.84
N THR A 268 -8.89 2.72 -13.05
CA THR A 268 -9.94 2.19 -12.15
C THR A 268 -10.35 3.21 -11.09
N ALA A 269 -9.41 3.90 -10.46
CA ALA A 269 -9.73 4.92 -9.48
C ALA A 269 -10.43 6.12 -10.13
N GLU A 270 -9.95 6.57 -11.28
CA GLU A 270 -10.52 7.70 -12.02
C GLU A 270 -11.94 7.43 -12.53
N GLU A 271 -12.19 6.25 -13.11
CA GLU A 271 -13.52 5.81 -13.54
C GLU A 271 -14.53 5.82 -12.39
N ARG A 272 -14.11 5.35 -11.20
CA ARG A 272 -14.98 5.34 -10.02
C ARG A 272 -15.24 6.73 -9.46
N LEU A 273 -14.22 7.58 -9.41
CA LEU A 273 -14.40 8.96 -8.98
C LEU A 273 -15.37 9.69 -9.91
N ARG A 274 -15.25 9.50 -11.24
CA ARG A 274 -16.20 10.05 -12.23
C ARG A 274 -17.62 9.50 -12.04
N ALA A 275 -17.75 8.26 -11.57
CA ALA A 275 -19.03 7.64 -11.23
C ALA A 275 -19.60 8.12 -9.89
N GLY A 276 -18.93 9.03 -9.17
CA GLY A 276 -19.40 9.63 -7.93
C GLY A 276 -18.88 8.96 -6.65
N ALA A 277 -17.91 8.05 -6.75
CA ALA A 277 -17.30 7.42 -5.57
C ALA A 277 -16.52 8.44 -4.73
N ASP A 278 -16.57 8.32 -3.40
CA ASP A 278 -15.84 9.21 -2.49
C ASP A 278 -14.53 8.60 -1.95
N PHE A 279 -13.42 9.29 -2.18
CA PHE A 279 -12.07 8.89 -1.71
C PHE A 279 -11.44 9.88 -0.74
N THR A 280 -12.22 10.83 -0.22
CA THR A 280 -11.73 11.88 0.70
C THR A 280 -11.31 11.30 2.05
N GLY A 281 -12.03 10.28 2.52
CA GLY A 281 -11.87 9.66 3.84
C GLY A 281 -12.54 10.50 4.94
N ALA A 282 -12.34 10.12 6.21
CA ALA A 282 -12.91 10.82 7.36
C ALA A 282 -11.81 11.43 8.25
N PRO A 283 -11.37 12.68 8.01
CA PRO A 283 -10.29 13.31 8.78
C PRO A 283 -10.50 13.32 10.30
N ASP A 284 -11.74 13.49 10.76
CA ASP A 284 -12.07 13.46 12.18
C ASP A 284 -11.83 12.08 12.80
N GLU A 285 -12.13 10.99 12.09
CA GLU A 285 -11.86 9.62 12.55
C GLU A 285 -10.35 9.38 12.75
N TYR A 286 -9.49 9.95 11.89
CA TYR A 286 -8.04 9.87 12.09
C TYR A 286 -7.60 10.58 13.37
N ARG A 287 -8.14 11.76 13.65
CA ARG A 287 -7.85 12.52 14.87
C ARG A 287 -8.31 11.75 16.11
N ASP A 288 -9.54 11.23 16.08
CA ASP A 288 -10.14 10.55 17.22
C ASP A 288 -9.40 9.25 17.57
N ARG A 289 -8.94 8.50 16.56
CA ARG A 289 -8.07 7.33 16.77
C ARG A 289 -6.70 7.69 17.31
N ALA A 290 -6.10 8.77 16.82
CA ALA A 290 -4.81 9.24 17.33
C ALA A 290 -4.91 9.62 18.81
N ALA A 291 -6.00 10.27 19.21
CA ALA A 291 -6.27 10.58 20.62
C ALA A 291 -6.47 9.32 21.48
N ALA A 292 -7.07 8.27 20.94
CA ALA A 292 -7.33 7.01 21.65
C ALA A 292 -6.06 6.15 21.91
N LEU A 293 -4.91 6.48 21.32
CA LEU A 293 -3.67 5.72 21.47
C LEU A 293 -2.85 6.07 22.72
N ASP A 294 -3.29 7.05 23.51
CA ASP A 294 -2.60 7.55 24.70
C ASP A 294 -1.13 7.94 24.44
N ASP A 295 -0.85 8.46 23.24
CA ASP A 295 0.45 8.96 22.83
C ASP A 295 0.34 10.40 22.32
N ARG A 296 0.86 11.32 23.13
CA ARG A 296 0.76 12.76 22.87
C ARG A 296 1.37 13.16 21.53
N ALA A 297 2.52 12.61 21.16
CA ALA A 297 3.19 12.93 19.90
C ALA A 297 2.36 12.49 18.68
N THR A 298 1.70 11.33 18.77
CA THR A 298 0.78 10.84 17.75
C THR A 298 -0.48 11.71 17.68
N ALA A 299 -1.09 12.04 18.82
CA ALA A 299 -2.26 12.93 18.86
C ALA A 299 -1.96 14.32 18.24
N GLU A 300 -0.84 14.96 18.63
CA GLU A 300 -0.40 16.23 18.07
C GLU A 300 -0.11 16.15 16.55
N ARG A 301 0.37 15.01 16.06
CA ARG A 301 0.66 14.82 14.63
C ARG A 301 -0.61 14.77 13.76
N TRP A 302 -1.69 14.22 14.28
CA TRP A 302 -2.94 14.01 13.55
C TRP A 302 -4.00 15.10 13.80
N ASP A 303 -3.80 15.95 14.80
CA ASP A 303 -4.60 17.15 15.02
C ASP A 303 -3.98 18.36 14.31
N ARG A 304 -4.63 18.84 13.25
CA ARG A 304 -4.17 20.02 12.48
C ARG A 304 -4.05 21.29 13.34
N ALA A 305 -4.88 21.46 14.36
CA ALA A 305 -4.86 22.64 15.22
C ALA A 305 -3.71 22.59 16.24
N ALA A 306 -3.34 21.39 16.68
CA ALA A 306 -2.26 21.18 17.65
C ALA A 306 -0.89 20.93 16.99
N ARG A 307 -0.86 20.55 15.72
CA ARG A 307 0.36 20.17 15.00
C ARG A 307 1.31 21.37 14.85
N THR A 308 2.49 21.26 15.45
CA THR A 308 3.53 22.29 15.40
C THR A 308 4.71 21.93 14.50
N ARG A 309 4.87 20.64 14.15
CA ARG A 309 6.00 20.14 13.37
C ARG A 309 5.59 19.84 11.92
N TYR A 310 6.24 20.53 10.99
CA TYR A 310 6.10 20.35 9.56
C TYR A 310 7.49 20.38 8.91
N SER A 311 7.68 19.57 7.87
CA SER A 311 8.87 19.70 7.02
C SER A 311 8.79 21.00 6.19
N ASP A 312 9.93 21.44 5.65
CA ASP A 312 10.00 22.62 4.77
C ASP A 312 9.06 22.49 3.58
N PHE A 313 9.05 21.31 2.94
CA PHE A 313 8.12 20.99 1.87
C PHE A 313 6.66 21.24 2.27
N HIS A 314 6.20 20.73 3.41
CA HIS A 314 4.79 20.89 3.80
C HIS A 314 4.46 22.32 4.21
N ARG A 315 5.40 23.06 4.81
CA ARG A 315 5.23 24.49 5.10
C ARG A 315 5.06 25.30 3.81
N LEU A 316 5.89 25.05 2.81
CA LEU A 316 5.81 25.73 1.51
C LEU A 316 4.54 25.31 0.74
N LEU A 317 4.19 24.01 0.77
CA LEU A 317 2.95 23.52 0.15
C LEU A 317 1.71 24.22 0.74
N HIS A 318 1.63 24.36 2.07
CA HIS A 318 0.54 25.10 2.72
C HIS A 318 0.48 26.57 2.28
N ARG A 319 1.62 27.23 2.09
CA ARG A 319 1.66 28.60 1.55
C ARG A 319 1.18 28.68 0.11
N SER A 320 1.51 27.66 -0.70
CA SER A 320 1.12 27.59 -2.11
C SER A 320 -0.37 27.28 -2.32
N ASP A 321 -1.03 26.68 -1.32
CA ASP A 321 -2.46 26.34 -1.35
C ASP A 321 -3.12 26.70 0.00
N PRO A 322 -3.30 28.00 0.31
CA PRO A 322 -3.77 28.45 1.63
C PRO A 322 -5.22 28.06 1.92
N GLN A 323 -6.01 27.74 0.88
CA GLN A 323 -7.39 27.28 1.01
C GLN A 323 -7.50 25.75 1.07
N GLY A 324 -6.39 25.03 0.89
CA GLY A 324 -6.38 23.57 0.89
C GLY A 324 -7.19 22.95 -0.25
N ALA A 325 -7.33 23.64 -1.39
CA ALA A 325 -8.10 23.16 -2.51
C ALA A 325 -7.53 21.88 -3.13
N MET A 326 -6.22 21.63 -2.97
CA MET A 326 -5.55 20.41 -3.44
C MET A 326 -6.20 19.13 -2.91
N TRP A 327 -6.66 19.13 -1.65
CA TRP A 327 -7.16 17.94 -0.97
C TRP A 327 -8.47 17.39 -1.53
N SER A 328 -9.20 18.20 -2.32
CA SER A 328 -10.43 17.81 -3.00
C SER A 328 -10.27 17.68 -4.51
N ARG A 329 -9.07 17.96 -5.06
CA ARG A 329 -8.85 17.85 -6.51
C ARG A 329 -8.95 16.38 -6.98
N PRO A 330 -9.64 16.10 -8.09
CA PRO A 330 -9.81 14.73 -8.58
C PRO A 330 -8.52 13.96 -8.85
N ASP A 331 -7.55 14.61 -9.51
CA ASP A 331 -6.23 14.04 -9.83
C ASP A 331 -5.46 13.67 -8.55
N TYR A 332 -5.51 14.53 -7.54
CA TYR A 332 -4.91 14.27 -6.24
C TYR A 332 -5.55 13.06 -5.54
N LEU A 333 -6.88 12.99 -5.48
CA LEU A 333 -7.60 11.88 -4.84
C LEU A 333 -7.30 10.53 -5.51
N VAL A 334 -7.32 10.50 -6.85
CA VAL A 334 -6.95 9.32 -7.65
C VAL A 334 -5.53 8.90 -7.36
N PHE A 335 -4.56 9.81 -7.50
CA PHE A 335 -3.16 9.47 -7.34
C PHE A 335 -2.81 9.04 -5.91
N ARG A 336 -3.40 9.69 -4.90
CA ARG A 336 -3.25 9.34 -3.49
C ARG A 336 -3.77 7.93 -3.21
N ALA A 337 -4.96 7.59 -3.71
CA ALA A 337 -5.55 6.26 -3.53
C ALA A 337 -4.66 5.17 -4.17
N CYS A 338 -4.20 5.40 -5.41
CA CYS A 338 -3.30 4.47 -6.08
C CYS A 338 -1.95 4.36 -5.35
N THR A 339 -1.35 5.46 -4.91
CA THR A 339 -0.07 5.45 -4.17
C THR A 339 -0.17 4.65 -2.86
N ASN A 340 -1.27 4.79 -2.14
CA ASN A 340 -1.53 3.99 -0.94
C ASN A 340 -1.68 2.49 -1.26
N GLY A 341 -2.36 2.15 -2.37
CA GLY A 341 -2.42 0.78 -2.89
C GLY A 341 -1.02 0.23 -3.21
N LEU A 342 -0.18 1.02 -3.89
CA LEU A 342 1.19 0.65 -4.24
C LEU A 342 1.99 0.30 -2.99
N TYR A 343 1.95 1.16 -1.97
CA TYR A 343 2.71 0.95 -0.74
C TYR A 343 2.28 -0.31 0.00
N ARG A 344 1.00 -0.67 -0.05
CA ARG A 344 0.52 -1.93 0.54
C ARG A 344 1.07 -3.14 -0.23
N LEU A 345 1.14 -3.09 -1.57
CA LEU A 345 1.78 -4.14 -2.38
C LEU A 345 3.28 -4.27 -2.06
N LEU A 346 3.98 -3.15 -1.89
CA LEU A 346 5.40 -3.18 -1.49
C LEU A 346 5.59 -3.85 -0.12
N THR A 347 4.71 -3.58 0.85
CA THR A 347 4.74 -4.24 2.16
C THR A 347 4.53 -5.75 2.06
N VAL A 348 3.70 -6.23 1.12
CA VAL A 348 3.56 -7.67 0.84
C VAL A 348 4.89 -8.26 0.37
N CYS A 349 5.65 -7.54 -0.46
CA CYS A 349 7.00 -7.91 -0.92
C CYS A 349 8.14 -7.73 0.10
N ASP A 350 7.85 -7.79 1.41
CA ASP A 350 8.85 -7.64 2.50
C ASP A 350 9.59 -6.28 2.52
N VAL A 351 9.12 -5.27 1.80
CA VAL A 351 9.75 -3.94 1.78
C VAL A 351 9.58 -3.28 3.14
N ARG A 352 10.70 -2.93 3.77
CA ARG A 352 10.71 -2.19 5.03
C ARG A 352 10.46 -0.70 4.79
N PRO A 353 9.88 0.04 5.76
CA PRO A 353 9.65 1.48 5.62
C PRO A 353 10.90 2.25 5.17
N VAL A 354 12.06 1.99 5.78
CA VAL A 354 13.32 2.65 5.42
C VAL A 354 13.77 2.37 3.98
N GLU A 355 13.50 1.16 3.44
CA GLU A 355 13.83 0.80 2.06
C GLU A 355 12.92 1.55 1.08
N ARG A 356 11.63 1.69 1.42
CA ARG A 356 10.68 2.50 0.64
C ARG A 356 11.11 3.97 0.59
N TYR A 357 11.48 4.54 1.73
CA TYR A 357 11.88 5.96 1.79
C TYR A 357 13.23 6.21 1.13
N LEU A 358 14.18 5.28 1.23
CA LEU A 358 15.41 5.34 0.45
C LEU A 358 15.11 5.33 -1.05
N ALA A 359 14.28 4.40 -1.52
CA ALA A 359 13.90 4.34 -2.93
C ALA A 359 13.17 5.62 -3.40
N ALA A 360 12.27 6.17 -2.57
CA ALA A 360 11.62 7.45 -2.85
C ALA A 360 12.63 8.59 -2.97
N HIS A 361 13.61 8.67 -2.06
CA HIS A 361 14.70 9.64 -2.13
C HIS A 361 15.49 9.51 -3.45
N LEU A 362 15.84 8.28 -3.84
CA LEU A 362 16.57 8.01 -5.08
C LEU A 362 15.77 8.43 -6.33
N VAL A 363 14.46 8.16 -6.38
CA VAL A 363 13.59 8.60 -7.48
C VAL A 363 13.45 10.12 -7.52
N VAL A 364 13.18 10.76 -6.38
CA VAL A 364 13.06 12.23 -6.27
C VAL A 364 14.35 12.92 -6.73
N ARG A 365 15.52 12.40 -6.36
CA ARG A 365 16.82 12.94 -6.79
C ARG A 365 17.08 12.77 -8.29
N SER A 366 16.46 11.78 -8.92
CA SER A 366 16.57 11.55 -10.37
C SER A 366 15.74 12.56 -11.18
N VAL A 367 14.67 13.15 -10.61
CA VAL A 367 13.76 14.01 -11.36
C VAL A 367 14.47 15.25 -11.93
N PRO A 368 15.22 16.06 -11.16
CA PRO A 368 15.92 17.21 -11.72
C PRO A 368 16.94 16.85 -12.80
N GLU A 369 17.64 15.71 -12.65
CA GLU A 369 18.61 15.26 -13.66
C GLU A 369 17.95 14.88 -14.99
N LEU A 370 16.74 14.31 -14.92
CA LEU A 370 16.03 13.79 -16.09
C LEU A 370 15.15 14.84 -16.78
N THR A 371 14.62 15.82 -16.03
CA THR A 371 13.59 16.74 -16.54
C THR A 371 13.98 18.21 -16.39
N GLY A 372 15.03 18.54 -15.64
CA GLY A 372 15.34 19.91 -15.23
C GLY A 372 14.38 20.47 -14.16
N HIS A 373 13.34 19.72 -13.77
CA HIS A 373 12.33 20.17 -12.83
C HIS A 373 12.81 20.03 -11.38
N ARG A 374 12.69 21.12 -10.62
CA ARG A 374 12.87 21.12 -9.16
C ARG A 374 11.56 21.51 -8.51
N TRP A 375 11.13 20.72 -7.53
CA TRP A 375 9.86 20.99 -6.87
C TRP A 375 9.88 22.33 -6.11
N GLN A 376 11.04 22.74 -5.58
CA GLN A 376 11.22 24.01 -4.87
C GLN A 376 10.87 25.19 -5.78
N ASP A 377 11.53 25.26 -6.94
CA ASP A 377 11.34 26.32 -7.92
C ASP A 377 9.85 26.45 -8.30
N ARG A 378 9.19 25.32 -8.55
CA ARG A 378 7.75 25.30 -8.88
C ARG A 378 6.86 25.76 -7.72
N VAL A 379 7.16 25.35 -6.49
CA VAL A 379 6.36 25.77 -5.32
C VAL A 379 6.55 27.27 -5.06
N ASP A 380 7.77 27.78 -5.22
CA ASP A 380 8.07 29.21 -5.07
C ASP A 380 7.35 30.06 -6.13
N GLU A 381 7.29 29.60 -7.38
CA GLU A 381 6.48 30.24 -8.44
C GLU A 381 5.00 30.35 -8.05
N VAL A 382 4.41 29.25 -7.54
CA VAL A 382 2.99 29.21 -7.15
C VAL A 382 2.74 30.11 -5.94
N ILE A 383 3.65 30.13 -4.96
CA ILE A 383 3.58 31.02 -3.80
C ILE A 383 3.63 32.48 -4.26
N ALA A 384 4.56 32.85 -5.14
CA ALA A 384 4.68 34.21 -5.65
C ALA A 384 3.39 34.65 -6.37
N ALA A 385 2.76 33.75 -7.14
CA ALA A 385 1.48 34.03 -7.78
C ALA A 385 0.32 34.18 -6.76
N ALA A 386 0.26 33.31 -5.74
CA ALA A 386 -0.80 33.32 -4.73
C ALA A 386 -0.69 34.52 -3.76
N GLU A 387 0.54 34.93 -3.44
CA GLU A 387 0.83 36.07 -2.56
C GLU A 387 0.80 37.40 -3.32
N GLY A 388 1.22 37.43 -4.60
CA GLY A 388 1.19 38.64 -5.44
C GLY A 388 -0.17 38.98 -6.05
N ALA A 389 -1.15 38.05 -6.00
CA ALA A 389 -2.54 38.30 -6.39
C ALA A 389 -3.41 38.86 -5.25
N ARG A 390 -2.82 39.15 -4.08
CA ARG A 390 -3.44 39.85 -2.94
C ARG A 390 -3.01 41.30 -2.93
#